data_AF-R5APU8-F1
#
_entry.id   AF-R5APU8-F1
#
_cell.length_a   1.000
_cell.length_b   1.000
_cell.length_c   1.000
_cell.angle_alpha   90.00
_cell.angle_beta   90.00
_cell.angle_gamma   90.00
#
_symmetry.space_group_name_H-M   'P 1'
#
loop_
_entity.id
_entity.type
_entity.pdbx_description
1 polymer ?
#
loop_
_entity_poly.entity_id
_entity_poly.type
_entity_poly.pdbx_seq_one_letter_code
_entity_poly.pdbx_strand_id
1 'polypeptide(L)'
;MMRKLMLAAAAGAVSLLAFAEIPSGYYMPLNGISEPAELKTAVFTVINPHTVPQAGGYDSYYYQGLPVYFRQTDTYPESDKWWDMYANIDLYAPSMAGLNREHSFPKSWWGGSTTIPPFVDLNHLYPAERAANMAKSNYPLGCVDMGEKVKFDNGVSKVGYPVAGQGGNSKSVFEPADEYKGDFARTYFYMVTCYQNLTWNPSYSWMLQSNAYPTLAPWAQTLLLEWSRNDPVSQKEIDRNEAVYRIQNNRNPFIDLPGLEEYIWGNKKNQEFKVDTGGSNPSGTPVLFSPVENMSVDFDQVAAGGSTRRLLLFSGENLKGNVSVTVTGPDRKLFAIEQRTIAASSINASGGFYLAIDYRPTAVGSHTANLTVYDVDGWDAGRSLNVALRGEALERPSLSKIKALPPSDVTATSYVANWEVPAGEVVDYYILTRTHRLPDGHQTAVVTYQCEENSQLIEDFSNDLFDYYTVQSVRLGYRSPMSDAIHVGNGGLQTVGQTDAQPLQAIVYGSTVRFLCGETITGARLYDIAGRLLRELPPIERNTEMEFRPGVYIITVDGSTAPLKILIR
;
A
#
# COMPACT_ATOMS: atom_id res chain seq x y z
N MET A 1 -45.48 -5.97 -58.35
CA MET A 1 -45.01 -7.17 -57.66
C MET A 1 -43.71 -6.85 -56.93
N MET A 2 -43.66 -7.17 -55.64
CA MET A 2 -42.48 -7.37 -54.77
C MET A 2 -41.62 -6.17 -54.32
N ARG A 3 -41.88 -5.81 -53.04
CA ARG A 3 -40.96 -5.29 -52.02
C ARG A 3 -39.53 -5.86 -52.14
N LYS A 4 -38.53 -4.99 -51.96
CA LYS A 4 -37.33 -5.32 -51.16
C LYS A 4 -36.92 -4.09 -50.35
N LEU A 5 -37.28 -4.09 -49.06
CA LEU A 5 -36.63 -3.26 -48.06
C LEU A 5 -35.18 -3.76 -47.95
N MET A 6 -34.21 -2.86 -48.12
CA MET A 6 -32.85 -3.09 -47.61
C MET A 6 -32.85 -2.71 -46.13
N LEU A 7 -32.83 -3.72 -45.26
CA LEU A 7 -32.48 -3.55 -43.86
C LEU A 7 -30.94 -3.53 -43.80
N ALA A 8 -30.36 -2.37 -43.55
CA ALA A 8 -28.98 -2.27 -43.13
C ALA A 8 -28.93 -2.70 -41.65
N ALA A 9 -28.55 -3.94 -41.39
CA ALA A 9 -28.21 -4.38 -40.04
C ALA A 9 -26.86 -3.76 -39.67
N ALA A 10 -26.90 -2.61 -38.98
CA ALA A 10 -25.75 -2.13 -38.23
C ALA A 10 -25.55 -3.11 -37.05
N ALA A 11 -24.64 -4.07 -37.23
CA ALA A 11 -24.12 -4.86 -36.13
C ALA A 11 -23.28 -3.92 -35.24
N GLY A 12 -23.96 -3.25 -34.30
CA GLY A 12 -23.29 -2.56 -33.21
C GLY A 12 -22.50 -3.61 -32.43
N ALA A 13 -21.18 -3.46 -32.40
CA ALA A 13 -20.34 -4.16 -31.44
C ALA A 13 -20.75 -3.66 -30.05
N VAL A 14 -21.68 -4.37 -29.42
CA VAL A 14 -21.89 -4.27 -27.98
C VAL A 14 -20.63 -4.90 -27.39
N SER A 15 -19.70 -4.04 -26.98
CA SER A 15 -18.61 -4.41 -26.08
C SER A 15 -19.26 -4.86 -24.77
N LEU A 16 -19.51 -6.17 -24.67
CA LEU A 16 -19.79 -6.82 -23.40
C LEU A 16 -18.53 -6.60 -22.55
N LEU A 17 -18.59 -5.64 -21.64
CA LEU A 17 -17.67 -5.58 -20.51
C LEU A 17 -17.87 -6.89 -19.75
N ALA A 18 -16.93 -7.82 -19.90
CA ALA A 18 -16.90 -9.02 -19.10
C ALA A 18 -16.62 -8.57 -17.66
N PHE A 19 -17.66 -8.56 -16.82
CA PHE A 19 -17.48 -8.51 -15.37
C PHE A 19 -16.60 -9.72 -15.00
N ALA A 20 -15.48 -9.47 -14.33
CA ALA A 20 -14.75 -10.57 -13.73
C ALA A 20 -15.69 -11.22 -12.71
N GLU A 21 -15.88 -12.51 -12.82
CA GLU A 21 -16.77 -13.30 -11.96
C GLU A 21 -15.93 -13.93 -10.85
N ILE A 22 -16.52 -14.14 -9.66
CA ILE A 22 -15.88 -14.87 -8.56
C ILE A 22 -15.30 -16.16 -9.14
N PRO A 23 -14.01 -16.46 -8.91
CA PRO A 23 -13.40 -17.61 -9.56
C PRO A 23 -14.13 -18.90 -9.21
N SER A 24 -14.36 -19.73 -10.22
CA SER A 24 -15.05 -21.02 -10.04
C SER A 24 -14.35 -21.84 -8.96
N GLY A 25 -15.10 -22.22 -7.92
CA GLY A 25 -14.60 -23.02 -6.81
C GLY A 25 -13.91 -22.25 -5.69
N TYR A 26 -13.73 -20.93 -5.81
CA TYR A 26 -13.00 -20.11 -4.83
C TYR A 26 -13.53 -20.27 -3.39
N TYR A 27 -14.85 -20.32 -3.22
CA TYR A 27 -15.49 -20.49 -1.92
C TYR A 27 -15.90 -21.94 -1.59
N MET A 28 -15.58 -22.92 -2.43
CA MET A 28 -15.95 -24.32 -2.17
C MET A 28 -15.49 -24.88 -0.82
N PRO A 29 -14.31 -24.50 -0.28
CA PRO A 29 -13.90 -24.94 1.06
C PRO A 29 -14.86 -24.56 2.19
N LEU A 30 -15.78 -23.62 1.97
CA LEU A 30 -16.77 -23.21 2.98
C LEU A 30 -18.00 -24.12 3.03
N ASN A 31 -18.23 -24.91 1.98
CA ASN A 31 -19.49 -25.63 1.81
C ASN A 31 -19.65 -26.78 2.80
N GLY A 32 -20.83 -26.88 3.42
CA GLY A 32 -21.17 -27.93 4.38
C GLY A 32 -20.73 -27.64 5.82
N ILE A 33 -19.96 -26.58 6.06
CA ILE A 33 -19.50 -26.23 7.41
C ILE A 33 -20.66 -25.65 8.20
N SER A 34 -20.93 -26.22 9.37
CA SER A 34 -22.03 -25.78 10.25
C SER A 34 -21.52 -25.11 11.53
N GLU A 35 -20.31 -25.44 11.99
CA GLU A 35 -19.76 -24.87 13.22
C GLU A 35 -19.18 -23.46 12.94
N PRO A 36 -19.63 -22.41 13.65
CA PRO A 36 -19.23 -21.03 13.33
C PRO A 36 -17.73 -20.72 13.41
N ALA A 37 -17.00 -21.30 14.39
CA ALA A 37 -15.56 -21.04 14.53
C ALA A 37 -14.74 -21.74 13.41
N GLU A 38 -15.16 -22.93 13.01
CA GLU A 38 -14.66 -23.69 11.87
C GLU A 38 -14.94 -22.94 10.58
N LEU A 39 -16.16 -22.43 10.38
CA LEU A 39 -16.52 -21.65 9.19
C LEU A 39 -15.67 -20.38 9.10
N LYS A 40 -15.52 -19.62 10.20
CA LYS A 40 -14.63 -18.45 10.24
C LYS A 40 -13.18 -18.81 9.90
N THR A 41 -12.69 -19.95 10.40
CA THR A 41 -11.33 -20.43 10.10
C THR A 41 -11.18 -20.87 8.65
N ALA A 42 -12.19 -21.50 8.06
CA ALA A 42 -12.20 -21.86 6.65
C ALA A 42 -12.19 -20.60 5.76
N VAL A 43 -12.95 -19.56 6.13
CA VAL A 43 -12.91 -18.27 5.45
C VAL A 43 -11.52 -17.65 5.54
N PHE A 44 -10.89 -17.65 6.73
CA PHE A 44 -9.50 -17.22 6.90
C PHE A 44 -8.56 -17.94 5.93
N THR A 45 -8.65 -19.27 5.81
CA THR A 45 -7.79 -20.05 4.90
C THR A 45 -8.03 -19.74 3.41
N VAL A 46 -9.25 -19.34 3.02
CA VAL A 46 -9.54 -18.93 1.64
C VAL A 46 -8.93 -17.57 1.29
N ILE A 47 -8.92 -16.62 2.23
CA ILE A 47 -8.52 -15.22 1.98
C ILE A 47 -7.13 -14.86 2.51
N ASN A 48 -6.48 -15.77 3.25
CA ASN A 48 -5.15 -15.62 3.81
C ASN A 48 -4.33 -16.92 3.61
N PRO A 49 -3.08 -16.83 3.10
CA PRO A 49 -2.38 -15.58 2.81
C PRO A 49 -2.78 -15.02 1.44
N HIS A 50 -2.43 -13.77 1.17
CA HIS A 50 -2.78 -13.07 -0.06
C HIS A 50 -1.56 -12.31 -0.60
N THR A 51 -1.64 -11.87 -1.86
CA THR A 51 -0.62 -10.99 -2.41
C THR A 51 -0.64 -9.68 -1.61
N VAL A 52 0.46 -9.43 -0.93
CA VAL A 52 0.74 -8.15 -0.27
C VAL A 52 1.17 -7.20 -1.37
N PRO A 53 0.45 -6.09 -1.63
CA PRO A 53 0.92 -5.05 -2.53
C PRO A 53 2.35 -4.66 -2.13
N GLN A 54 3.36 -5.08 -2.90
CA GLN A 54 4.74 -4.95 -2.48
C GLN A 54 5.19 -3.51 -2.60
N ALA A 55 5.51 -2.94 -1.43
CA ALA A 55 6.60 -2.01 -1.31
C ALA A 55 7.92 -2.78 -1.59
N GLY A 56 8.61 -2.53 -2.70
CA GLY A 56 9.99 -2.97 -2.88
C GLY A 56 10.89 -2.64 -1.68
N GLY A 57 11.31 -3.66 -0.94
CA GLY A 57 12.31 -3.54 0.13
C GLY A 57 11.86 -2.77 1.37
N TYR A 58 12.48 -3.10 2.50
CA TYR A 58 12.14 -2.67 3.86
C TYR A 58 12.31 -1.16 4.13
N ASP A 59 12.49 -0.31 3.10
CA ASP A 59 12.84 1.11 3.29
C ASP A 59 12.43 2.13 2.20
N SER A 60 11.67 1.83 1.12
CA SER A 60 11.38 2.92 0.15
C SER A 60 10.21 2.85 -0.83
N TYR A 61 9.39 1.79 -0.86
CA TYR A 61 8.37 1.66 -1.93
C TYR A 61 6.92 1.63 -1.46
N TYR A 62 6.69 1.86 -0.17
CA TYR A 62 5.39 1.67 0.45
C TYR A 62 4.32 2.67 0.01
N TYR A 63 4.70 3.92 -0.24
CA TYR A 63 3.75 4.98 -0.57
C TYR A 63 3.58 5.24 -2.07
N GLN A 64 4.30 4.53 -2.94
CA GLN A 64 4.21 4.73 -4.41
C GLN A 64 3.05 3.99 -5.07
N GLY A 65 2.68 2.81 -4.55
CA GLY A 65 1.63 1.98 -5.16
C GLY A 65 0.21 2.40 -4.76
N LEU A 66 0.01 2.93 -3.55
CA LEU A 66 -1.35 3.11 -3.00
C LEU A 66 -2.22 4.13 -3.75
N PRO A 67 -1.73 5.32 -4.16
CA PRO A 67 -2.51 6.18 -5.05
C PRO A 67 -2.83 5.50 -6.38
N VAL A 68 -1.93 4.69 -6.92
CA VAL A 68 -2.17 3.92 -8.16
C VAL A 68 -3.23 2.83 -7.94
N TYR A 69 -3.23 2.18 -6.78
CA TYR A 69 -4.23 1.18 -6.41
C TYR A 69 -5.59 1.82 -6.13
N PHE A 70 -5.65 2.89 -5.34
CA PHE A 70 -6.89 3.64 -5.09
C PHE A 70 -7.51 4.17 -6.38
N ARG A 71 -6.71 4.56 -7.39
CA ARG A 71 -7.28 4.94 -8.69
C ARG A 71 -8.08 3.82 -9.34
N GLN A 72 -7.68 2.57 -9.11
CA GLN A 72 -8.33 1.38 -9.63
C GLN A 72 -9.49 0.91 -8.73
N THR A 73 -9.41 1.14 -7.42
CA THR A 73 -10.34 0.58 -6.42
C THR A 73 -11.35 1.59 -5.86
N ASP A 74 -11.06 2.88 -5.88
CA ASP A 74 -11.77 3.92 -5.11
C ASP A 74 -12.02 5.20 -5.94
N THR A 75 -12.28 5.07 -7.24
CA THR A 75 -12.77 6.16 -8.11
C THR A 75 -14.22 5.90 -8.52
N TYR A 76 -14.98 6.97 -8.75
CA TYR A 76 -16.32 6.83 -9.32
C TYR A 76 -16.25 6.26 -10.75
N PRO A 77 -17.18 5.37 -11.15
CA PRO A 77 -17.26 4.87 -12.51
C PRO A 77 -17.24 6.00 -13.55
N GLU A 78 -16.41 5.83 -14.58
CA GLU A 78 -16.25 6.80 -15.67
C GLU A 78 -15.78 8.19 -15.22
N SER A 79 -15.12 8.29 -14.06
CA SER A 79 -14.63 9.55 -13.48
C SER A 79 -13.28 9.38 -12.79
N ASP A 80 -12.49 10.45 -12.72
CA ASP A 80 -11.31 10.54 -11.86
C ASP A 80 -11.66 11.03 -10.44
N LYS A 81 -12.95 11.25 -10.11
CA LYS A 81 -13.36 11.67 -8.76
C LYS A 81 -13.10 10.53 -7.77
N TRP A 82 -12.45 10.83 -6.65
CA TRP A 82 -12.26 9.90 -5.54
C TRP A 82 -13.59 9.55 -4.88
N TRP A 83 -13.79 8.27 -4.58
CA TRP A 83 -14.95 7.78 -3.84
C TRP A 83 -14.68 7.79 -2.33
N ASP A 84 -14.69 8.99 -1.75
CA ASP A 84 -14.53 9.19 -0.30
C ASP A 84 -15.81 8.80 0.47
N MET A 85 -15.68 7.87 1.43
CA MET A 85 -16.77 7.42 2.32
C MET A 85 -16.87 8.23 3.62
N TYR A 86 -15.95 9.16 3.85
CA TYR A 86 -15.79 9.90 5.10
C TYR A 86 -16.26 11.35 5.00
N ALA A 87 -16.33 11.91 3.79
CA ALA A 87 -16.79 13.26 3.52
C ALA A 87 -17.45 13.39 2.15
N ASN A 88 -18.31 14.40 2.00
CA ASN A 88 -18.90 14.76 0.70
C ASN A 88 -18.12 15.93 0.09
N ILE A 89 -16.90 15.66 -0.36
CA ILE A 89 -16.05 16.63 -1.04
C ILE A 89 -15.59 16.11 -2.39
N ASP A 90 -15.49 17.01 -3.37
CA ASP A 90 -15.02 16.69 -4.71
C ASP A 90 -13.49 16.76 -4.75
N LEU A 91 -12.84 15.61 -4.59
CA LEU A 91 -11.40 15.44 -4.80
C LEU A 91 -11.15 14.49 -5.97
N TYR A 92 -10.03 14.69 -6.69
CA TYR A 92 -9.79 14.01 -7.96
C TYR A 92 -8.40 13.35 -8.01
N ALA A 93 -8.38 12.16 -8.56
CA ALA A 93 -7.16 11.45 -8.92
C ALA A 93 -6.36 12.20 -10.01
N PRO A 94 -5.02 12.01 -10.07
CA PRO A 94 -4.21 11.22 -9.15
C PRO A 94 -3.84 11.97 -7.85
N SER A 95 -4.35 13.19 -7.63
CA SER A 95 -3.96 14.02 -6.49
C SER A 95 -4.55 13.49 -5.18
N MET A 96 -3.69 13.25 -4.19
CA MET A 96 -4.11 12.92 -2.82
C MET A 96 -4.21 14.16 -1.91
N ALA A 97 -4.10 15.37 -2.48
CA ALA A 97 -4.24 16.60 -1.72
C ALA A 97 -5.63 16.69 -1.07
N GLY A 98 -5.67 16.87 0.25
CA GLY A 98 -6.92 16.88 1.03
C GLY A 98 -7.41 15.50 1.48
N LEU A 99 -6.74 14.42 1.05
CA LEU A 99 -7.00 13.05 1.51
C LEU A 99 -5.88 12.54 2.41
N ASN A 100 -6.23 11.58 3.24
CA ASN A 100 -5.34 10.65 3.93
C ASN A 100 -5.65 9.23 3.43
N ARG A 101 -4.64 8.36 3.53
CA ARG A 101 -4.90 6.92 3.58
C ARG A 101 -5.49 6.58 4.93
N GLU A 102 -6.72 6.10 4.92
CA GLU A 102 -7.38 5.69 6.14
C GLU A 102 -7.34 4.17 6.32
N HIS A 103 -6.86 3.77 7.49
CA HIS A 103 -6.96 2.41 8.00
C HIS A 103 -8.31 2.27 8.71
N SER A 104 -9.36 1.93 7.95
CA SER A 104 -10.73 1.81 8.50
C SER A 104 -10.78 1.00 9.79
N PHE A 105 -10.14 -0.17 9.80
CA PHE A 105 -9.74 -0.87 11.01
C PHE A 105 -8.42 -0.26 11.53
N PRO A 106 -8.38 0.40 12.71
CA PRO A 106 -7.26 1.26 13.05
C PRO A 106 -5.94 0.51 13.27
N LYS A 107 -4.86 1.06 12.71
CA LYS A 107 -3.49 0.51 12.83
C LYS A 107 -3.04 0.24 14.27
N SER A 108 -3.46 1.09 15.21
CA SER A 108 -3.10 0.92 16.62
C SER A 108 -3.71 -0.34 17.26
N TRP A 109 -4.79 -0.89 16.69
CA TRP A 109 -5.50 -2.07 17.22
C TRP A 109 -4.71 -3.37 17.03
N TRP A 110 -3.77 -3.44 16.09
CA TRP A 110 -2.82 -4.55 15.96
C TRP A 110 -1.41 -4.19 16.46
N GLY A 111 -1.29 -3.14 17.27
CA GLY A 111 -0.02 -2.72 17.88
C GLY A 111 0.80 -1.75 17.02
N GLY A 112 0.25 -1.22 15.92
CA GLY A 112 0.91 -0.15 15.17
C GLY A 112 1.91 -0.62 14.12
N SER A 113 2.15 -1.94 14.00
CA SER A 113 3.13 -2.49 13.06
C SER A 113 2.82 -2.09 11.62
N THR A 114 3.85 -1.62 10.93
CA THR A 114 3.84 -1.18 9.54
C THR A 114 4.49 -2.20 8.59
N THR A 115 4.89 -3.36 9.11
CA THR A 115 5.67 -4.36 8.37
C THR A 115 4.91 -5.66 8.15
N ILE A 116 3.61 -5.66 8.45
CA ILE A 116 2.73 -6.82 8.34
C ILE A 116 1.62 -6.56 7.30
N PRO A 117 1.04 -7.62 6.68
CA PRO A 117 0.06 -7.48 5.61
C PRO A 117 -1.14 -6.54 5.86
N PRO A 118 -1.78 -6.46 7.05
CA PRO A 118 -2.93 -5.57 7.23
C PRO A 118 -2.59 -4.10 7.01
N PHE A 119 -1.31 -3.71 7.12
CA PHE A 119 -0.93 -2.33 6.91
C PHE A 119 -1.19 -1.87 5.45
N VAL A 120 -1.05 -2.75 4.46
CA VAL A 120 -1.27 -2.45 3.02
C VAL A 120 -2.58 -2.97 2.45
N ASP A 121 -3.43 -3.58 3.28
CA ASP A 121 -4.56 -4.35 2.76
C ASP A 121 -5.69 -3.44 2.26
N LEU A 122 -5.82 -3.39 0.93
CA LEU A 122 -6.83 -2.66 0.18
C LEU A 122 -8.26 -3.08 0.53
N ASN A 123 -8.52 -4.26 1.11
CA ASN A 123 -9.87 -4.60 1.58
C ASN A 123 -10.33 -3.75 2.78
N HIS A 124 -9.43 -2.96 3.39
CA HIS A 124 -9.81 -2.06 4.49
C HIS A 124 -9.19 -0.65 4.41
N LEU A 125 -8.25 -0.44 3.48
CA LEU A 125 -7.69 0.87 3.20
C LEU A 125 -8.58 1.67 2.27
N TYR A 126 -8.84 2.93 2.60
CA TYR A 126 -9.66 3.83 1.79
C TYR A 126 -9.01 5.21 1.67
N PRO A 127 -9.24 5.95 0.57
CA PRO A 127 -9.04 7.40 0.56
C PRO A 127 -10.10 8.05 1.45
N ALA A 128 -9.67 8.93 2.36
CA ALA A 128 -10.55 9.64 3.28
C ALA A 128 -10.15 11.10 3.43
N GLU A 129 -11.11 12.02 3.48
CA GLU A 129 -10.85 13.42 3.83
C GLU A 129 -10.07 13.54 5.13
N ARG A 130 -9.07 14.43 5.14
CA ARG A 130 -8.10 14.52 6.23
C ARG A 130 -8.72 14.85 7.58
N ALA A 131 -9.63 15.81 7.66
CA ALA A 131 -10.25 16.20 8.92
C ALA A 131 -11.13 15.07 9.48
N ALA A 132 -11.87 14.35 8.63
CA ALA A 132 -12.66 13.18 9.02
C ALA A 132 -11.75 12.04 9.49
N ASN A 133 -10.65 11.77 8.78
CA ASN A 133 -9.63 10.81 9.19
C ASN A 133 -9.02 11.15 10.56
N MET A 134 -8.59 12.40 10.74
CA MET A 134 -8.02 12.89 12.00
C MET A 134 -9.05 12.86 13.13
N ALA A 135 -10.32 13.15 12.85
CA ALA A 135 -11.40 13.09 13.80
C ALA A 135 -11.70 11.65 14.24
N LYS A 136 -11.77 10.71 13.28
CA LYS A 136 -11.99 9.28 13.54
C LYS A 136 -10.91 8.70 14.44
N SER A 137 -9.65 9.09 14.25
CA SER A 137 -8.54 8.63 15.07
C SER A 137 -8.53 7.09 15.14
N ASN A 138 -8.48 6.52 16.34
CA ASN A 138 -8.58 5.08 16.55
C ASN A 138 -9.94 4.63 17.10
N TYR A 139 -10.95 5.49 17.13
CA TYR A 139 -12.23 5.19 17.78
C TYR A 139 -12.95 4.00 17.14
N PRO A 140 -13.68 3.18 17.94
CA PRO A 140 -14.47 2.09 17.41
C PRO A 140 -15.68 2.61 16.64
N LEU A 141 -16.24 1.78 15.77
CA LEU A 141 -17.52 2.05 15.13
C LEU A 141 -18.64 2.08 16.17
N GLY A 142 -19.61 2.95 15.96
CA GLY A 142 -20.82 3.04 16.77
C GLY A 142 -21.64 4.27 16.40
N CYS A 143 -22.91 4.30 16.80
CA CYS A 143 -23.77 5.45 16.60
C CYS A 143 -23.45 6.53 17.64
N VAL A 144 -23.36 7.78 17.18
CA VAL A 144 -23.15 8.95 18.02
C VAL A 144 -24.47 9.34 18.69
N ASP A 145 -24.44 9.56 20.00
CA ASP A 145 -25.58 10.12 20.72
C ASP A 145 -25.74 11.60 20.38
N MET A 146 -26.71 11.91 19.53
CA MET A 146 -27.03 13.27 19.11
C MET A 146 -27.68 14.12 20.22
N GLY A 147 -28.02 13.53 21.37
CA GLY A 147 -28.40 14.26 22.58
C GLY A 147 -27.20 14.79 23.38
N GLU A 148 -25.99 14.30 23.09
CA GLU A 148 -24.74 14.70 23.73
C GLU A 148 -23.91 15.64 22.84
N LYS A 149 -22.79 16.14 23.38
CA LYS A 149 -21.87 16.97 22.59
C LYS A 149 -21.20 16.15 21.47
N VAL A 150 -21.50 16.50 20.22
CA VAL A 150 -20.83 15.97 19.02
C VAL A 150 -19.46 16.63 18.85
N LYS A 151 -18.41 15.83 18.64
CA LYS A 151 -17.02 16.29 18.50
C LYS A 151 -16.67 16.66 17.05
N PHE A 152 -17.22 15.92 16.11
CA PHE A 152 -17.05 16.13 14.67
C PHE A 152 -18.33 15.70 13.95
N ASP A 153 -18.77 16.48 12.99
CA ASP A 153 -19.85 16.15 12.07
C ASP A 153 -19.62 16.95 10.78
N ASN A 154 -19.44 16.26 9.66
CA ASN A 154 -19.32 16.88 8.33
C ASN A 154 -20.49 16.53 7.40
N GLY A 155 -21.58 16.00 7.96
CA GLY A 155 -22.75 15.54 7.20
C GLY A 155 -22.64 14.13 6.63
N VAL A 156 -21.43 13.56 6.54
CA VAL A 156 -21.17 12.18 6.07
C VAL A 156 -20.63 11.30 7.19
N SER A 157 -19.76 11.80 8.05
CA SER A 157 -19.27 11.07 9.20
C SER A 157 -19.31 11.91 10.46
N LYS A 158 -19.47 11.22 11.60
CA LYS A 158 -19.60 11.83 12.92
C LYS A 158 -18.64 11.16 13.90
N VAL A 159 -18.16 11.96 14.85
CA VAL A 159 -17.44 11.46 16.03
C VAL A 159 -18.03 12.11 17.27
N GLY A 160 -18.35 11.30 18.27
CA GLY A 160 -18.97 11.78 19.50
C GLY A 160 -19.14 10.69 20.53
N TYR A 161 -19.88 10.98 21.60
CA TYR A 161 -20.20 9.98 22.62
C TYR A 161 -21.06 8.86 22.02
N PRO A 162 -20.83 7.59 22.42
CA PRO A 162 -21.65 6.48 21.94
C PRO A 162 -23.05 6.53 22.53
N VAL A 163 -24.04 6.12 21.74
CA VAL A 163 -25.35 5.73 22.28
C VAL A 163 -25.20 4.60 23.31
N ALA A 164 -26.14 4.53 24.26
CA ALA A 164 -26.12 3.54 25.33
C ALA A 164 -26.02 2.10 24.78
N GLY A 165 -25.08 1.32 25.32
CA GLY A 165 -24.83 -0.07 24.91
C GLY A 165 -23.80 -0.25 23.78
N GLN A 166 -23.28 0.84 23.20
CA GLN A 166 -22.24 0.81 22.18
C GLN A 166 -20.90 1.38 22.68
N GLY A 167 -19.84 1.26 21.87
CA GLY A 167 -18.55 1.90 22.09
C GLY A 167 -17.58 1.14 23.01
N GLY A 168 -18.03 0.13 23.74
CA GLY A 168 -17.13 -0.78 24.47
C GLY A 168 -16.24 -0.11 25.52
N ASN A 169 -16.74 0.92 26.21
CA ASN A 169 -15.99 1.82 27.11
C ASN A 169 -15.02 2.80 26.43
N SER A 170 -15.08 2.94 25.11
CA SER A 170 -14.43 4.07 24.42
C SER A 170 -15.10 5.39 24.83
N LYS A 171 -14.30 6.46 24.88
CA LYS A 171 -14.80 7.83 25.14
C LYS A 171 -15.55 8.42 23.95
N SER A 172 -15.32 7.89 22.75
CA SER A 172 -16.01 8.32 21.54
C SER A 172 -16.12 7.17 20.55
N VAL A 173 -17.09 7.26 19.65
CA VAL A 173 -17.27 6.36 18.49
C VAL A 173 -17.21 7.15 17.20
N PHE A 174 -16.90 6.45 16.11
CA PHE A 174 -17.05 6.95 14.74
C PHE A 174 -18.32 6.36 14.12
N GLU A 175 -19.16 7.23 13.59
CA GLU A 175 -20.38 6.86 12.86
C GLU A 175 -20.25 7.31 11.38
N PRO A 176 -20.17 6.39 10.41
CA PRO A 176 -20.27 6.74 8.99
C PRO A 176 -21.74 7.02 8.59
N ALA A 177 -21.93 7.55 7.38
CA ALA A 177 -23.24 7.76 6.80
C ALA A 177 -23.97 6.42 6.63
N ASP A 178 -25.31 6.47 6.61
CA ASP A 178 -26.14 5.25 6.58
C ASP A 178 -25.86 4.40 5.34
N GLU A 179 -25.57 5.03 4.20
CA GLU A 179 -25.21 4.38 2.93
C GLU A 179 -23.83 3.71 2.89
N TYR A 180 -23.04 3.82 3.96
CA TYR A 180 -21.73 3.17 4.08
C TYR A 180 -21.64 2.24 5.29
N LYS A 181 -22.67 2.17 6.15
CA LYS A 181 -22.62 1.37 7.38
C LYS A 181 -22.37 -0.12 7.07
N GLY A 182 -22.93 -0.63 5.99
CA GLY A 182 -22.73 -1.97 5.47
C GLY A 182 -21.30 -2.19 4.97
N ASP A 183 -20.74 -1.25 4.21
CA ASP A 183 -19.35 -1.28 3.73
C ASP A 183 -18.36 -1.42 4.90
N PHE A 184 -18.53 -0.60 5.94
CA PHE A 184 -17.71 -0.68 7.15
C PHE A 184 -17.93 -1.98 7.92
N ALA A 185 -19.17 -2.50 7.98
CA ALA A 185 -19.46 -3.77 8.62
C ALA A 185 -18.74 -4.94 7.94
N ARG A 186 -18.84 -5.04 6.61
CA ARG A 186 -18.17 -6.08 5.81
C ARG A 186 -16.65 -5.93 5.82
N THR A 187 -16.14 -4.71 5.89
CA THR A 187 -14.71 -4.43 6.12
C THR A 187 -14.23 -4.98 7.47
N TYR A 188 -15.00 -4.76 8.54
CA TYR A 188 -14.63 -5.22 9.88
C TYR A 188 -14.74 -6.74 10.00
N PHE A 189 -15.79 -7.36 9.43
CA PHE A 189 -15.90 -8.82 9.35
C PHE A 189 -14.72 -9.44 8.61
N TYR A 190 -14.31 -8.84 7.48
CA TYR A 190 -13.11 -9.24 6.75
C TYR A 190 -11.87 -9.15 7.64
N MET A 191 -11.61 -8.01 8.28
CA MET A 191 -10.38 -7.79 9.05
C MET A 191 -10.22 -8.78 10.21
N VAL A 192 -11.28 -9.01 10.99
CA VAL A 192 -11.21 -9.96 12.12
C VAL A 192 -11.13 -11.42 11.66
N THR A 193 -11.44 -11.70 10.40
CA THR A 193 -11.37 -13.04 9.81
C THR A 193 -10.04 -13.28 9.11
N CYS A 194 -9.68 -12.44 8.13
CA CYS A 194 -8.42 -12.49 7.39
C CYS A 194 -7.19 -12.47 8.33
N TYR A 195 -7.30 -11.76 9.45
CA TYR A 195 -6.21 -11.61 10.42
C TYR A 195 -6.51 -12.24 11.77
N GLN A 196 -7.31 -13.32 11.81
CA GLN A 196 -7.68 -13.99 13.06
C GLN A 196 -6.50 -14.53 13.87
N ASN A 197 -5.32 -14.65 13.26
CA ASN A 197 -4.07 -15.10 13.87
C ASN A 197 -3.24 -13.95 14.48
N LEU A 198 -3.68 -12.69 14.36
CA LEU A 198 -3.01 -11.57 15.00
C LEU A 198 -3.40 -11.44 16.48
N THR A 199 -2.45 -10.95 17.27
CA THR A 199 -2.70 -10.53 18.64
C THR A 199 -3.15 -9.07 18.65
N TRP A 200 -4.39 -8.84 19.03
CA TRP A 200 -4.95 -7.49 19.15
C TRP A 200 -4.40 -6.75 20.37
N ASN A 201 -4.18 -5.45 20.22
CA ASN A 201 -3.70 -4.59 21.29
C ASN A 201 -4.79 -4.41 22.36
N PRO A 202 -4.57 -4.85 23.61
CA PRO A 202 -5.56 -4.79 24.67
C PRO A 202 -5.92 -3.35 25.09
N SER A 203 -5.10 -2.35 24.75
CA SER A 203 -5.43 -0.93 25.00
C SER A 203 -6.59 -0.41 24.14
N TYR A 204 -6.94 -1.12 23.06
CA TYR A 204 -7.96 -0.71 22.08
C TYR A 204 -9.00 -1.82 21.82
N SER A 205 -9.16 -2.74 22.76
CA SER A 205 -10.10 -3.88 22.67
C SER A 205 -11.57 -3.48 22.92
N TRP A 206 -12.01 -2.34 22.38
CA TRP A 206 -13.38 -1.87 22.52
C TRP A 206 -14.38 -2.77 21.77
N MET A 207 -14.03 -3.13 20.53
CA MET A 207 -14.83 -4.02 19.67
C MET A 207 -14.30 -5.46 19.64
N LEU A 208 -13.13 -5.72 20.24
CA LEU A 208 -12.39 -6.97 20.05
C LEU A 208 -12.23 -7.78 21.33
N GLN A 209 -12.03 -9.08 21.15
CA GLN A 209 -11.66 -10.07 22.15
C GLN A 209 -10.35 -10.75 21.72
N SER A 210 -9.47 -11.08 22.67
CA SER A 210 -8.18 -11.73 22.40
C SER A 210 -8.35 -13.24 22.13
N ASN A 211 -9.03 -13.60 21.06
CA ASN A 211 -9.30 -14.97 20.62
C ASN A 211 -9.57 -15.05 19.10
N ALA A 212 -9.42 -16.26 18.54
CA ALA A 212 -9.71 -16.52 17.13
C ALA A 212 -11.22 -16.53 16.80
N TYR A 213 -12.07 -16.86 17.77
CA TYR A 213 -13.53 -16.77 17.66
C TYR A 213 -14.16 -16.50 19.05
N PRO A 214 -15.15 -15.59 19.16
CA PRO A 214 -15.77 -14.83 18.07
C PRO A 214 -14.96 -13.63 17.59
N THR A 215 -13.84 -13.30 18.25
CA THR A 215 -12.98 -12.12 18.01
C THR A 215 -13.67 -10.77 18.23
N LEU A 216 -14.93 -10.61 17.85
CA LEU A 216 -15.74 -9.42 18.09
C LEU A 216 -16.44 -9.49 19.45
N ALA A 217 -16.50 -8.37 20.16
CA ALA A 217 -17.32 -8.22 21.36
C ALA A 217 -18.82 -8.36 21.02
N PRO A 218 -19.68 -8.85 21.93
CA PRO A 218 -21.10 -9.07 21.63
C PRO A 218 -21.86 -7.82 21.13
N TRP A 219 -21.55 -6.64 21.67
CA TRP A 219 -22.16 -5.38 21.23
C TRP A 219 -21.73 -5.03 19.80
N ALA A 220 -20.47 -5.27 19.46
CA ALA A 220 -19.92 -5.03 18.12
C ALA A 220 -20.50 -6.01 17.10
N GLN A 221 -20.67 -7.29 17.46
CA GLN A 221 -21.38 -8.26 16.61
C GLN A 221 -22.80 -7.77 16.30
N THR A 222 -23.53 -7.30 17.31
CA THR A 222 -24.91 -6.80 17.16
C THR A 222 -24.95 -5.60 16.20
N LEU A 223 -24.07 -4.61 16.43
CA LEU A 223 -23.96 -3.42 15.60
C LEU A 223 -23.65 -3.75 14.13
N LEU A 224 -22.60 -4.54 13.88
CA LEU A 224 -22.14 -4.82 12.52
C LEU A 224 -23.14 -5.70 11.75
N LEU A 225 -23.83 -6.64 12.41
CA LEU A 225 -24.92 -7.41 11.80
C LEU A 225 -26.11 -6.52 11.45
N GLU A 226 -26.49 -5.58 12.33
CA GLU A 226 -27.54 -4.61 12.05
C GLU A 226 -27.18 -3.74 10.84
N TRP A 227 -25.95 -3.22 10.80
CA TRP A 227 -25.45 -2.42 9.69
C TRP A 227 -25.42 -3.19 8.38
N SER A 228 -24.90 -4.43 8.37
CA SER A 228 -24.89 -5.28 7.16
C SER A 228 -26.30 -5.57 6.62
N ARG A 229 -27.29 -5.76 7.49
CA ARG A 229 -28.69 -6.00 7.09
C ARG A 229 -29.37 -4.75 6.53
N ASN A 230 -29.11 -3.59 7.12
CA ASN A 230 -29.77 -2.34 6.78
C ASN A 230 -29.15 -1.65 5.55
N ASP A 231 -27.87 -1.93 5.29
CA ASP A 231 -27.12 -1.43 4.13
C ASP A 231 -26.54 -2.62 3.33
N PRO A 232 -27.34 -3.19 2.41
CA PRO A 232 -26.94 -4.34 1.58
C PRO A 232 -25.73 -4.03 0.69
N VAL A 233 -25.07 -5.08 0.20
CA VAL A 233 -23.93 -4.94 -0.72
C VAL A 233 -24.30 -4.08 -1.92
N SER A 234 -23.50 -3.04 -2.15
CA SER A 234 -23.67 -2.10 -3.25
C SER A 234 -22.85 -2.50 -4.48
N GLN A 235 -23.20 -1.97 -5.66
CA GLN A 235 -22.39 -2.18 -6.88
C GLN A 235 -20.96 -1.64 -6.72
N LYS A 236 -20.80 -0.52 -5.99
CA LYS A 236 -19.49 0.04 -5.64
C LYS A 236 -18.61 -0.98 -4.92
N GLU A 237 -19.16 -1.69 -3.94
CA GLU A 237 -18.41 -2.71 -3.21
C GLU A 237 -18.03 -3.89 -4.09
N ILE A 238 -18.93 -4.33 -4.97
CA ILE A 238 -18.65 -5.42 -5.93
C ILE A 238 -17.51 -5.00 -6.87
N ASP A 239 -17.61 -3.82 -7.49
CA ASP A 239 -16.60 -3.30 -8.41
C ASP A 239 -15.24 -3.13 -7.73
N ARG A 240 -15.27 -2.61 -6.50
CA ARG A 240 -14.08 -2.47 -5.65
C ARG A 240 -13.48 -3.82 -5.30
N ASN A 241 -14.29 -4.80 -4.89
CA ASN A 241 -13.81 -6.14 -4.54
C ASN A 241 -13.16 -6.83 -5.76
N GLU A 242 -13.71 -6.64 -6.96
CA GLU A 242 -13.07 -7.10 -8.21
C GLU A 242 -11.74 -6.40 -8.48
N ALA A 243 -11.67 -5.08 -8.29
CA ALA A 243 -10.43 -4.32 -8.47
C ALA A 243 -9.36 -4.72 -7.44
N VAL A 244 -9.74 -4.87 -6.17
CA VAL A 244 -8.84 -5.35 -5.11
C VAL A 244 -8.36 -6.76 -5.39
N TYR A 245 -9.25 -7.66 -5.84
CA TYR A 245 -8.88 -9.03 -6.19
C TYR A 245 -7.78 -9.09 -7.27
N ARG A 246 -7.87 -8.25 -8.29
CA ARG A 246 -6.84 -8.14 -9.34
C ARG A 246 -5.46 -7.69 -8.81
N ILE A 247 -5.43 -6.99 -7.68
CA ILE A 247 -4.19 -6.47 -7.07
C ILE A 247 -3.65 -7.41 -5.99
N GLN A 248 -4.51 -7.86 -5.07
CA GLN A 248 -4.11 -8.59 -3.86
C GLN A 248 -4.34 -10.09 -3.94
N ASN A 249 -5.03 -10.58 -4.97
CA ASN A 249 -5.37 -11.98 -5.11
C ASN A 249 -6.14 -12.58 -3.91
N ASN A 250 -6.88 -11.73 -3.19
CA ASN A 250 -7.91 -12.14 -2.26
C ASN A 250 -9.12 -11.23 -2.34
N ARG A 251 -10.25 -11.75 -1.91
CA ARG A 251 -11.55 -11.09 -2.00
C ARG A 251 -12.13 -10.92 -0.60
N ASN A 252 -12.97 -9.92 -0.39
CA ASN A 252 -13.79 -9.82 0.81
C ASN A 252 -15.01 -10.76 0.68
N PRO A 253 -15.06 -11.90 1.41
CA PRO A 253 -16.14 -12.88 1.27
C PRO A 253 -17.47 -12.36 1.78
N PHE A 254 -17.47 -11.33 2.64
CA PHE A 254 -18.68 -10.72 3.15
C PHE A 254 -19.33 -9.78 2.12
N ILE A 255 -18.60 -9.40 1.05
CA ILE A 255 -19.16 -8.73 -0.13
C ILE A 255 -19.66 -9.77 -1.14
N ASP A 256 -18.85 -10.79 -1.44
CA ASP A 256 -19.19 -11.80 -2.46
C ASP A 256 -20.28 -12.77 -2.03
N LEU A 257 -20.42 -13.05 -0.73
CA LEU A 257 -21.41 -13.96 -0.16
C LEU A 257 -22.27 -13.22 0.90
N PRO A 258 -23.16 -12.31 0.49
CA PRO A 258 -24.00 -11.56 1.43
C PRO A 258 -24.77 -12.49 2.38
N GLY A 259 -24.61 -12.29 3.69
CA GLY A 259 -25.22 -13.12 4.72
C GLY A 259 -24.33 -14.23 5.27
N LEU A 260 -23.09 -14.41 4.79
CA LEU A 260 -22.07 -15.27 5.41
C LEU A 260 -21.86 -14.90 6.90
N GLU A 261 -21.88 -13.62 7.23
CA GLU A 261 -21.77 -13.09 8.59
C GLU A 261 -22.86 -13.62 9.55
N GLU A 262 -24.04 -13.99 9.03
CA GLU A 262 -25.13 -14.55 9.83
C GLU A 262 -24.84 -15.97 10.30
N TYR A 263 -24.08 -16.73 9.51
CA TYR A 263 -23.65 -18.09 9.86
C TYR A 263 -22.50 -18.08 10.88
N ILE A 264 -21.69 -17.01 10.89
CA ILE A 264 -20.56 -16.88 11.81
C ILE A 264 -20.97 -16.22 13.13
N TRP A 265 -21.67 -15.08 13.11
CA TRP A 265 -22.01 -14.32 14.32
C TRP A 265 -23.51 -14.21 14.59
N GLY A 266 -24.32 -14.26 13.53
CA GLY A 266 -25.75 -13.94 13.58
C GLY A 266 -26.70 -15.10 13.88
N ASN A 267 -27.87 -15.05 13.25
CA ASN A 267 -28.99 -15.94 13.58
C ASN A 267 -28.97 -17.29 12.83
N LYS A 268 -28.00 -17.49 11.92
CA LYS A 268 -27.81 -18.74 11.17
C LYS A 268 -26.67 -19.61 11.71
N LYS A 269 -26.07 -19.25 12.85
CA LYS A 269 -25.08 -20.10 13.53
C LYS A 269 -25.59 -21.52 13.72
N ASN A 270 -24.71 -22.50 13.55
CA ASN A 270 -25.01 -23.94 13.59
C ASN A 270 -25.89 -24.46 12.44
N GLN A 271 -26.24 -23.62 11.46
CA GLN A 271 -26.82 -24.09 10.21
C GLN A 271 -25.70 -24.35 9.20
N GLU A 272 -25.90 -25.34 8.34
CA GLU A 272 -24.98 -25.68 7.27
C GLU A 272 -24.84 -24.49 6.29
N PHE A 273 -23.62 -23.99 6.12
CA PHE A 273 -23.33 -22.99 5.10
C PHE A 273 -23.26 -23.66 3.73
N LYS A 274 -24.04 -23.16 2.78
CA LYS A 274 -24.06 -23.68 1.41
C LYS A 274 -23.57 -22.64 0.44
N VAL A 275 -22.55 -23.00 -0.32
CA VAL A 275 -22.00 -22.16 -1.38
C VAL A 275 -22.80 -22.47 -2.63
N ASP A 276 -23.59 -21.51 -3.09
CA ASP A 276 -24.41 -21.65 -4.30
C ASP A 276 -23.51 -21.60 -5.53
N THR A 277 -22.90 -22.73 -5.85
CA THR A 277 -22.21 -22.96 -7.12
C THR A 277 -22.96 -24.09 -7.80
N GLY A 278 -23.35 -23.90 -9.05
CA GLY A 278 -24.00 -24.92 -9.86
C GLY A 278 -23.12 -26.14 -10.19
N GLY A 279 -22.32 -26.67 -9.25
CA GLY A 279 -21.45 -27.83 -9.46
C GLY A 279 -20.80 -28.38 -8.18
N SER A 280 -21.13 -29.65 -7.88
CA SER A 280 -20.50 -30.65 -6.99
C SER A 280 -19.31 -30.27 -6.07
N ASN A 281 -19.47 -30.60 -4.78
CA ASN A 281 -18.39 -30.75 -3.79
C ASN A 281 -17.33 -31.79 -4.21
N PRO A 282 -16.03 -31.49 -4.04
CA PRO A 282 -14.99 -32.52 -4.00
C PRO A 282 -14.36 -32.67 -2.61
N SER A 283 -14.72 -33.72 -1.86
CA SER A 283 -13.81 -34.23 -0.81
C SER A 283 -12.86 -35.24 -1.47
N GLY A 284 -11.62 -34.81 -1.76
CA GLY A 284 -10.54 -35.67 -2.25
C GLY A 284 -10.11 -35.50 -3.72
N THR A 285 -10.71 -34.57 -4.47
CA THR A 285 -10.20 -34.20 -5.80
C THR A 285 -9.08 -33.17 -5.64
N PRO A 286 -7.96 -33.27 -6.39
CA PRO A 286 -6.96 -32.20 -6.45
C PRO A 286 -7.60 -30.87 -6.87
N VAL A 287 -7.31 -29.78 -6.17
CA VAL A 287 -7.80 -28.43 -6.52
C VAL A 287 -6.67 -27.43 -6.36
N LEU A 288 -6.47 -26.56 -7.36
CA LEU A 288 -5.71 -25.32 -7.20
C LEU A 288 -6.72 -24.20 -6.91
N PHE A 289 -6.58 -23.58 -5.75
CA PHE A 289 -7.37 -22.42 -5.34
C PHE A 289 -6.84 -21.12 -5.93
N SER A 290 -5.53 -21.05 -6.17
CA SER A 290 -4.86 -19.91 -6.79
C SER A 290 -3.61 -20.36 -7.55
N PRO A 291 -3.27 -19.76 -8.71
CA PRO A 291 -4.12 -18.85 -9.49
C PRO A 291 -5.34 -19.55 -10.10
N VAL A 292 -6.28 -18.74 -10.58
CA VAL A 292 -7.54 -19.17 -11.19
C VAL A 292 -7.64 -18.71 -12.65
N GLU A 293 -8.60 -19.27 -13.40
CA GLU A 293 -8.87 -18.87 -14.79
C GLU A 293 -9.22 -17.38 -14.88
N ASN A 294 -8.73 -16.69 -15.91
CA ASN A 294 -8.96 -15.26 -16.19
C ASN A 294 -8.43 -14.28 -15.13
N MET A 295 -7.64 -14.75 -14.17
CA MET A 295 -6.94 -13.87 -13.22
C MET A 295 -6.01 -12.89 -13.95
N SER A 296 -5.78 -11.69 -13.41
CA SER A 296 -4.70 -10.80 -13.82
C SER A 296 -3.71 -10.52 -12.70
N VAL A 297 -2.47 -10.20 -13.07
CA VAL A 297 -1.45 -9.61 -12.22
C VAL A 297 -1.06 -8.27 -12.84
N ASP A 298 -1.44 -7.21 -12.14
CA ASP A 298 -1.18 -5.83 -12.55
C ASP A 298 0.08 -5.28 -11.86
N PHE A 299 1.03 -4.81 -12.66
CA PHE A 299 2.30 -4.26 -12.22
C PHE A 299 2.22 -2.74 -12.07
N ASP A 300 3.01 -2.18 -11.14
CA ASP A 300 3.15 -0.73 -10.99
C ASP A 300 3.69 -0.12 -12.29
N GLN A 301 3.31 1.14 -12.53
CA GLN A 301 3.99 1.95 -13.54
C GLN A 301 5.48 2.05 -13.20
N VAL A 302 6.33 1.83 -14.19
CA VAL A 302 7.77 2.04 -14.07
C VAL A 302 8.28 2.88 -15.23
N ALA A 303 9.41 3.56 -15.07
CA ALA A 303 10.06 4.17 -16.22
C ALA A 303 10.62 3.07 -17.15
N ALA A 304 10.67 3.33 -18.45
CA ALA A 304 11.34 2.44 -19.40
C ALA A 304 12.81 2.20 -18.98
N GLY A 305 13.21 0.93 -18.92
CA GLY A 305 14.50 0.48 -18.39
C GLY A 305 14.51 0.22 -16.88
N GLY A 306 13.42 0.53 -16.17
CA GLY A 306 13.18 0.16 -14.78
C GLY A 306 12.64 -1.27 -14.64
N SER A 307 12.29 -1.63 -13.40
CA SER A 307 11.67 -2.92 -13.12
C SER A 307 10.79 -2.86 -11.87
N THR A 308 9.73 -3.67 -11.86
CA THR A 308 8.92 -3.93 -10.66
C THR A 308 8.65 -5.43 -10.54
N ARG A 309 8.35 -5.89 -9.32
CA ARG A 309 8.14 -7.29 -8.98
C ARG A 309 6.76 -7.48 -8.37
N ARG A 310 6.14 -8.61 -8.72
CA ARG A 310 4.90 -9.10 -8.11
C ARG A 310 5.08 -10.52 -7.63
N LEU A 311 4.41 -10.87 -6.54
CA LEU A 311 4.33 -12.23 -6.05
C LEU A 311 2.93 -12.77 -6.34
N LEU A 312 2.87 -13.86 -7.10
CA LEU A 312 1.63 -14.59 -7.36
C LEU A 312 1.56 -15.81 -6.45
N LEU A 313 0.50 -15.89 -5.64
CA LEU A 313 0.26 -17.05 -4.77
C LEU A 313 -0.22 -18.25 -5.58
N PHE A 314 0.41 -19.39 -5.32
CA PHE A 314 -0.06 -20.70 -5.68
C PHE A 314 -0.54 -21.41 -4.42
N SER A 315 -1.83 -21.68 -4.32
CA SER A 315 -2.43 -22.41 -3.20
C SER A 315 -3.41 -23.46 -3.73
N GLY A 316 -3.52 -24.57 -3.03
CA GLY A 316 -4.35 -25.69 -3.46
C GLY A 316 -4.48 -26.74 -2.37
N GLU A 317 -5.26 -27.76 -2.65
CA GLU A 317 -5.44 -28.91 -1.79
C GLU A 317 -5.34 -30.20 -2.59
N ASN A 318 -4.79 -31.23 -1.97
CA ASN A 318 -4.72 -32.58 -2.52
C ASN A 318 -3.99 -32.70 -3.87
N LEU A 319 -3.24 -31.69 -4.31
CA LEU A 319 -2.41 -31.76 -5.51
C LEU A 319 -1.37 -32.86 -5.37
N LYS A 320 -1.21 -33.66 -6.42
CA LYS A 320 -0.28 -34.80 -6.45
C LYS A 320 0.90 -34.55 -7.39
N GLY A 321 0.64 -33.87 -8.51
CA GLY A 321 1.64 -33.48 -9.50
C GLY A 321 2.21 -32.08 -9.26
N ASN A 322 3.44 -31.85 -9.72
CA ASN A 322 4.02 -30.51 -9.73
C ASN A 322 3.34 -29.67 -10.80
N VAL A 323 3.09 -28.40 -10.48
CA VAL A 323 2.50 -27.45 -11.42
C VAL A 323 3.60 -26.80 -12.25
N SER A 324 3.42 -26.75 -13.57
CA SER A 324 4.34 -26.09 -14.49
C SER A 324 3.81 -24.71 -14.90
N VAL A 325 4.72 -23.76 -15.09
CA VAL A 325 4.40 -22.37 -15.42
C VAL A 325 5.30 -21.83 -16.52
N THR A 326 4.72 -21.07 -17.45
CA THR A 326 5.48 -20.41 -18.51
C THR A 326 4.85 -19.09 -18.93
N VAL A 327 5.68 -18.12 -19.33
CA VAL A 327 5.20 -16.84 -19.85
C VAL A 327 4.99 -16.93 -21.36
N THR A 328 3.79 -16.62 -21.81
CA THR A 328 3.35 -16.61 -23.21
C THR A 328 2.79 -15.24 -23.59
N GLY A 329 2.44 -15.04 -24.86
CA GLY A 329 1.90 -13.77 -25.36
C GLY A 329 2.92 -12.82 -25.99
N PRO A 330 2.47 -11.65 -26.46
CA PRO A 330 3.25 -10.74 -27.31
C PRO A 330 4.46 -10.15 -26.56
N ASP A 331 4.25 -9.64 -25.34
CA ASP A 331 5.29 -8.96 -24.57
C ASP A 331 6.01 -9.86 -23.57
N ARG A 332 5.92 -11.19 -23.74
CA ARG A 332 6.45 -12.19 -22.80
C ARG A 332 7.92 -12.00 -22.41
N LYS A 333 8.72 -11.34 -23.25
CA LYS A 333 10.15 -11.08 -22.98
C LYS A 333 10.35 -10.01 -21.89
N LEU A 334 9.34 -9.19 -21.64
CA LEU A 334 9.36 -8.15 -20.60
C LEU A 334 8.97 -8.71 -19.23
N PHE A 335 8.47 -9.95 -19.16
CA PHE A 335 8.07 -10.60 -17.92
C PHE A 335 8.96 -11.82 -17.64
N ALA A 336 9.54 -11.89 -16.44
CA ALA A 336 10.44 -12.97 -16.04
C ALA A 336 9.93 -13.66 -14.78
N ILE A 337 10.10 -14.98 -14.70
CA ILE A 337 9.72 -15.80 -13.54
C ILE A 337 10.96 -16.52 -13.00
N GLU A 338 11.03 -16.69 -11.68
CA GLU A 338 12.19 -17.32 -11.03
C GLU A 338 12.24 -18.85 -11.21
N GLN A 339 11.09 -19.48 -11.44
CA GLN A 339 11.00 -20.93 -11.65
C GLN A 339 9.86 -21.30 -12.60
N ARG A 340 10.01 -22.47 -13.25
CA ARG A 340 9.06 -23.00 -14.24
C ARG A 340 8.26 -24.19 -13.73
N THR A 341 8.56 -24.67 -12.53
CA THR A 341 7.91 -25.81 -11.90
C THR A 341 7.78 -25.53 -10.42
N ILE A 342 6.62 -25.81 -9.85
CA ILE A 342 6.25 -25.57 -8.45
C ILE A 342 5.83 -26.90 -7.83
N ALA A 343 6.41 -27.24 -6.69
CA ALA A 343 6.14 -28.52 -6.04
C ALA A 343 4.72 -28.55 -5.46
N ALA A 344 4.00 -29.67 -5.67
CA ALA A 344 2.66 -29.86 -5.10
C ALA A 344 2.63 -29.67 -3.58
N SER A 345 3.69 -30.15 -2.89
CA SER A 345 3.84 -30.01 -1.45
C SER A 345 3.92 -28.55 -0.98
N SER A 346 4.50 -27.66 -1.78
CA SER A 346 4.56 -26.22 -1.48
C SER A 346 3.22 -25.54 -1.71
N ILE A 347 2.48 -25.95 -2.76
CA ILE A 347 1.16 -25.41 -3.07
C ILE A 347 0.11 -25.86 -2.03
N ASN A 348 0.21 -27.12 -1.57
CA ASN A 348 -0.65 -27.69 -0.53
C ASN A 348 -0.31 -27.20 0.89
N ALA A 349 0.78 -26.44 1.08
CA ALA A 349 1.16 -25.93 2.39
C ALA A 349 0.20 -24.81 2.84
N SER A 350 0.03 -24.63 4.15
CA SER A 350 -0.88 -23.61 4.72
C SER A 350 -0.55 -22.17 4.33
N GLY A 351 0.67 -21.88 3.85
CA GLY A 351 1.08 -20.58 3.33
C GLY A 351 1.16 -20.50 1.80
N GLY A 352 0.86 -21.61 1.11
CA GLY A 352 1.06 -21.78 -0.33
C GLY A 352 2.50 -21.53 -0.79
N PHE A 353 2.65 -21.27 -2.08
CA PHE A 353 3.91 -20.93 -2.73
C PHE A 353 3.81 -19.60 -3.46
N TYR A 354 4.76 -18.69 -3.26
CA TYR A 354 4.78 -17.41 -3.97
C TYR A 354 5.74 -17.46 -5.16
N LEU A 355 5.20 -17.38 -6.37
CA LEU A 355 5.99 -17.21 -7.58
C LEU A 355 6.31 -15.71 -7.77
N ALA A 356 7.59 -15.36 -7.74
CA ALA A 356 8.03 -14.02 -8.13
C ALA A 356 7.99 -13.85 -9.66
N ILE A 357 7.32 -12.78 -10.09
CA ILE A 357 7.22 -12.35 -11.48
C ILE A 357 7.78 -10.93 -11.55
N ASP A 358 8.80 -10.72 -12.39
CA ASP A 358 9.39 -9.41 -12.65
C ASP A 358 8.86 -8.85 -13.96
N TYR A 359 8.48 -7.58 -13.97
CA TYR A 359 8.22 -6.80 -15.18
C TYR A 359 9.38 -5.83 -15.43
N ARG A 360 9.99 -5.91 -16.61
CA ARG A 360 11.24 -5.23 -17.00
C ARG A 360 11.10 -4.59 -18.40
N PRO A 361 10.30 -3.53 -18.54
CA PRO A 361 10.06 -2.91 -19.83
C PRO A 361 11.30 -2.19 -20.36
N THR A 362 11.49 -2.24 -21.68
CA THR A 362 12.61 -1.55 -22.38
C THR A 362 12.15 -0.37 -23.23
N ALA A 363 10.85 -0.23 -23.45
CA ALA A 363 10.22 0.87 -24.17
C ALA A 363 8.99 1.35 -23.40
N VAL A 364 8.53 2.57 -23.70
CA VAL A 364 7.29 3.13 -23.13
C VAL A 364 6.07 2.47 -23.76
N GLY A 365 4.97 2.41 -23.01
CA GLY A 365 3.70 1.85 -23.44
C GLY A 365 3.12 0.83 -22.47
N SER A 366 1.91 0.38 -22.77
CA SER A 366 1.25 -0.74 -22.08
C SER A 366 1.72 -2.06 -22.69
N HIS A 367 2.02 -3.03 -21.84
CA HIS A 367 2.53 -4.34 -22.22
C HIS A 367 1.68 -5.45 -21.60
N THR A 368 1.47 -6.51 -22.38
CA THR A 368 0.65 -7.65 -21.97
C THR A 368 1.30 -8.99 -22.28
N ALA A 369 1.18 -9.91 -21.35
CA ALA A 369 1.58 -11.31 -21.50
C ALA A 369 0.60 -12.20 -20.72
N ASN A 370 0.78 -13.51 -20.79
CA ASN A 370 0.07 -14.46 -19.94
C ASN A 370 1.08 -15.34 -19.20
N LEU A 371 0.84 -15.59 -17.92
CA LEU A 371 1.41 -16.74 -17.23
C LEU A 371 0.48 -17.93 -17.46
N THR A 372 0.90 -18.84 -18.33
CA THR A 372 0.19 -20.09 -18.57
C THR A 372 0.62 -21.11 -17.52
N VAL A 373 -0.35 -21.55 -16.71
CA VAL A 373 -0.17 -22.57 -15.68
C VAL A 373 -0.80 -23.86 -16.19
N TYR A 374 -0.07 -24.95 -16.12
CA TYR A 374 -0.51 -26.25 -16.61
C TYR A 374 0.08 -27.36 -15.74
N ASP A 375 -0.67 -28.44 -15.63
CA ASP A 375 -0.20 -29.66 -15.00
C ASP A 375 -0.15 -30.76 -16.05
N VAL A 376 0.99 -31.45 -16.10
CA VAL A 376 1.20 -32.60 -16.99
C VAL A 376 0.77 -33.92 -16.34
N ASP A 377 0.63 -33.98 -15.00
CA ASP A 377 0.52 -35.23 -14.25
C ASP A 377 -0.57 -35.28 -13.15
N GLY A 378 -1.29 -34.21 -12.76
CA GLY A 378 -2.44 -34.38 -11.86
C GLY A 378 -3.00 -33.18 -11.11
N TRP A 379 -3.87 -32.43 -11.80
CA TRP A 379 -4.89 -31.53 -11.23
C TRP A 379 -6.10 -31.43 -12.17
N ASP A 380 -5.88 -31.45 -13.48
CA ASP A 380 -6.90 -31.63 -14.52
C ASP A 380 -6.17 -31.94 -15.85
N ALA A 381 -5.93 -33.23 -16.16
CA ALA A 381 -5.01 -33.64 -17.23
C ALA A 381 -5.41 -33.05 -18.59
N GLY A 382 -4.59 -32.12 -19.11
CA GLY A 382 -4.82 -31.44 -20.38
C GLY A 382 -5.45 -30.05 -20.29
N ARG A 383 -5.76 -29.55 -19.08
CA ARG A 383 -6.19 -28.17 -18.87
C ARG A 383 -5.00 -27.26 -18.58
N SER A 384 -5.03 -26.07 -19.18
CA SER A 384 -4.16 -24.95 -18.81
C SER A 384 -5.04 -23.79 -18.40
N LEU A 385 -4.66 -23.07 -17.36
CA LEU A 385 -5.25 -21.76 -17.03
C LEU A 385 -4.28 -20.67 -17.46
N ASN A 386 -4.82 -19.51 -17.82
CA ASN A 386 -4.02 -18.32 -18.11
C ASN A 386 -4.28 -17.24 -17.07
N VAL A 387 -3.18 -16.69 -16.54
CA VAL A 387 -3.18 -15.46 -15.74
C VAL A 387 -2.64 -14.33 -16.60
N ALA A 388 -3.44 -13.30 -16.86
CA ALA A 388 -3.01 -12.12 -17.60
C ALA A 388 -1.92 -11.35 -16.82
N LEU A 389 -0.85 -10.95 -17.47
CA LEU A 389 0.19 -10.08 -16.92
C LEU A 389 0.08 -8.73 -17.62
N ARG A 390 -0.09 -7.65 -16.86
CA ARG A 390 -0.27 -6.30 -17.42
C ARG A 390 0.68 -5.33 -16.75
N GLY A 391 1.50 -4.66 -17.54
CA GLY A 391 2.42 -3.65 -17.04
C GLY A 391 2.39 -2.41 -17.91
N GLU A 392 2.77 -1.28 -17.34
CA GLU A 392 2.86 -0.01 -18.06
C GLU A 392 4.23 0.62 -17.83
N ALA A 393 4.84 1.08 -18.91
CA ALA A 393 6.11 1.77 -18.90
C ALA A 393 5.91 3.22 -19.35
N LEU A 394 6.39 4.16 -18.56
CA LEU A 394 6.32 5.58 -18.87
C LEU A 394 7.72 6.13 -19.20
N GLU A 395 7.75 7.33 -19.77
CA GLU A 395 9.01 8.05 -19.95
C GLU A 395 9.67 8.28 -18.59
N ARG A 396 11.02 8.24 -18.58
CA ARG A 396 11.77 8.59 -17.38
C ARG A 396 11.46 10.04 -17.01
N PRO A 397 10.99 10.32 -15.78
CA PRO A 397 10.55 11.65 -15.41
C PRO A 397 11.75 12.59 -15.31
N SER A 398 11.53 13.84 -15.69
CA SER A 398 12.46 14.96 -15.47
C SER A 398 11.84 15.89 -14.42
N LEU A 399 12.27 15.75 -13.17
CA LEU A 399 11.71 16.48 -12.04
C LEU A 399 12.50 17.76 -11.75
N SER A 400 11.79 18.88 -11.55
CA SER A 400 12.43 20.16 -11.18
C SER A 400 12.84 20.19 -9.70
N LYS A 401 13.82 21.05 -9.39
CA LYS A 401 14.23 21.29 -8.00
C LYS A 401 13.06 21.92 -7.23
N ILE A 402 12.65 21.27 -6.15
CA ILE A 402 11.63 21.80 -5.24
C ILE A 402 12.16 23.00 -4.47
N LYS A 403 11.27 23.97 -4.22
CA LYS A 403 11.48 25.04 -3.27
C LYS A 403 10.89 24.67 -1.90
N ALA A 404 11.77 24.41 -0.94
CA ALA A 404 11.37 24.36 0.46
C ALA A 404 11.04 25.77 0.97
N LEU A 405 10.03 25.87 1.84
CA LEU A 405 9.51 27.13 2.37
C LEU A 405 9.86 27.25 3.86
N PRO A 406 9.73 28.43 4.49
CA PRO A 406 9.88 28.53 5.94
C PRO A 406 8.89 27.63 6.71
N PRO A 407 9.26 27.11 7.89
CA PRO A 407 8.35 26.33 8.72
C PRO A 407 7.19 27.20 9.24
N SER A 408 6.03 26.58 9.45
CA SER A 408 4.88 27.17 10.15
C SER A 408 4.65 26.51 11.51
N ASP A 409 3.80 27.11 12.33
CA ASP A 409 3.37 26.56 13.63
C ASP A 409 4.51 26.10 14.55
N VAL A 410 5.60 26.88 14.57
CA VAL A 410 6.79 26.59 15.36
C VAL A 410 6.50 26.80 16.85
N THR A 411 6.60 25.72 17.62
CA THR A 411 6.51 25.71 19.08
C THR A 411 7.86 25.30 19.69
N ALA A 412 7.94 25.17 21.02
CA ALA A 412 9.15 24.68 21.67
C ALA A 412 9.45 23.20 21.39
N THR A 413 8.45 22.44 20.95
CA THR A 413 8.53 20.98 20.75
C THR A 413 8.11 20.52 19.37
N SER A 414 7.58 21.40 18.52
CA SER A 414 7.09 21.02 17.20
C SER A 414 7.24 22.13 16.16
N TYR A 415 7.18 21.77 14.88
CA TYR A 415 6.94 22.69 13.77
C TYR A 415 6.33 21.94 12.58
N VAL A 416 5.78 22.68 11.62
CA VAL A 416 5.34 22.13 10.33
C VAL A 416 6.33 22.57 9.26
N ALA A 417 7.02 21.61 8.65
CA ALA A 417 7.87 21.85 7.49
C ALA A 417 6.99 22.04 6.24
N ASN A 418 7.33 22.98 5.35
CA ASN A 418 6.53 23.32 4.18
C ASN A 418 7.37 23.39 2.91
N TRP A 419 6.76 23.10 1.75
CA TRP A 419 7.38 23.29 0.43
C TRP A 419 6.33 23.57 -0.65
N GLU A 420 6.80 24.03 -1.81
CA GLU A 420 5.96 24.25 -2.99
C GLU A 420 5.67 22.92 -3.72
N VAL A 421 4.47 22.79 -4.28
CA VAL A 421 4.12 21.72 -5.22
C VAL A 421 4.63 22.13 -6.61
N PRO A 422 5.50 21.34 -7.27
CA PRO A 422 5.96 21.64 -8.62
C PRO A 422 4.80 21.69 -9.62
N ALA A 423 4.64 22.82 -10.31
CA ALA A 423 3.53 23.01 -11.23
C ALA A 423 3.72 22.18 -12.52
N GLY A 424 2.70 21.42 -12.92
CA GLY A 424 2.70 20.65 -14.16
C GLY A 424 3.52 19.35 -14.13
N GLU A 425 4.05 18.96 -12.97
CA GLU A 425 4.74 17.69 -12.77
C GLU A 425 3.84 16.68 -12.05
N VAL A 426 3.90 15.42 -12.47
CA VAL A 426 3.30 14.32 -11.72
C VAL A 426 4.31 13.88 -10.67
N VAL A 427 4.00 14.17 -9.40
CA VAL A 427 4.79 13.76 -8.24
C VAL A 427 4.04 12.65 -7.52
N ASP A 428 4.71 11.53 -7.27
CA ASP A 428 4.14 10.41 -6.51
C ASP A 428 4.13 10.74 -5.00
N TYR A 429 5.24 11.31 -4.51
CA TYR A 429 5.41 11.73 -3.11
C TYR A 429 6.66 12.62 -2.96
N TYR A 430 6.88 13.12 -1.75
CA TYR A 430 8.04 13.91 -1.37
C TYR A 430 8.90 13.20 -0.33
N ILE A 431 10.19 13.49 -0.33
CA ILE A 431 11.12 13.05 0.69
C ILE A 431 11.61 14.29 1.42
N LEU A 432 11.25 14.42 2.69
CA LEU A 432 11.83 15.42 3.58
C LEU A 432 13.01 14.81 4.32
N THR A 433 14.18 15.42 4.22
CA THR A 433 15.36 15.05 4.99
C THR A 433 15.63 16.11 6.05
N ARG A 434 15.43 15.76 7.31
CA ARG A 434 15.71 16.59 8.47
C ARG A 434 17.09 16.24 9.05
N THR A 435 17.86 17.26 9.41
CA THR A 435 19.17 17.11 10.04
C THR A 435 19.20 17.91 11.34
N HIS A 436 19.54 17.22 12.44
CA HIS A 436 19.76 17.84 13.74
C HIS A 436 21.24 18.19 13.93
N ARG A 437 21.53 19.31 14.60
CA ARG A 437 22.87 19.66 15.07
C ARG A 437 22.85 20.20 16.50
N LEU A 438 23.79 19.74 17.33
CA LEU A 438 24.05 20.37 18.64
C LEU A 438 24.69 21.76 18.47
N PRO A 439 24.54 22.66 19.45
CA PRO A 439 25.16 24.00 19.42
C PRO A 439 26.69 24.02 19.34
N ASP A 440 27.37 22.92 19.70
CA ASP A 440 28.81 22.73 19.62
C ASP A 440 29.28 22.08 18.30
N GLY A 441 28.35 21.85 17.37
CA GLY A 441 28.63 21.35 16.02
C GLY A 441 28.77 19.83 15.88
N HIS A 442 28.67 19.05 16.96
CA HIS A 442 28.74 17.60 16.90
C HIS A 442 27.38 16.91 17.09
N GLN A 443 27.29 15.65 16.66
CA GLN A 443 26.08 14.83 16.44
C GLN A 443 25.13 15.29 15.31
N THR A 444 24.98 14.41 14.32
CA THR A 444 24.08 14.53 13.18
C THR A 444 23.12 13.35 13.17
N ALA A 445 21.95 13.50 13.78
CA ALA A 445 20.84 12.62 13.44
C ALA A 445 20.24 13.15 12.13
N VAL A 446 20.18 12.28 11.12
CA VAL A 446 19.48 12.56 9.86
C VAL A 446 18.24 11.68 9.85
N VAL A 447 17.08 12.32 9.83
CA VAL A 447 15.78 11.64 9.77
C VAL A 447 15.16 11.93 8.43
N THR A 448 14.67 10.89 7.76
CA THR A 448 13.98 11.05 6.47
C THR A 448 12.51 10.71 6.65
N TYR A 449 11.65 11.58 6.14
CA TYR A 449 10.21 11.41 6.14
C TYR A 449 9.76 11.28 4.68
N GLN A 450 8.90 10.31 4.42
CA GLN A 450 8.18 10.20 3.17
C GLN A 450 6.83 10.91 3.35
N CYS A 451 6.59 11.94 2.56
CA CYS A 451 5.48 12.86 2.72
C CYS A 451 4.57 12.79 1.49
N GLU A 452 3.29 12.56 1.69
CA GLU A 452 2.28 12.56 0.61
C GLU A 452 1.81 13.99 0.27
N GLU A 453 2.10 14.95 1.15
CA GLU A 453 1.67 16.34 1.03
C GLU A 453 2.85 17.27 0.85
N ASN A 454 2.58 18.55 0.64
CA ASN A 454 3.61 19.58 0.60
C ASN A 454 3.98 20.15 1.98
N SER A 455 3.64 19.41 3.04
CA SER A 455 4.00 19.74 4.41
C SER A 455 4.19 18.48 5.27
N GLN A 456 4.92 18.62 6.38
CA GLN A 456 5.12 17.54 7.35
C GLN A 456 5.17 18.13 8.77
N LEU A 457 4.29 17.65 9.66
CA LEU A 457 4.38 17.93 11.09
C LEU A 457 5.56 17.18 11.70
N ILE A 458 6.34 17.91 12.48
CA ILE A 458 7.49 17.43 13.24
C ILE A 458 7.19 17.66 14.72
N GLU A 459 7.09 16.60 15.51
CA GLU A 459 6.62 16.65 16.92
C GLU A 459 7.75 16.44 17.95
N ASP A 460 8.94 16.13 17.48
CA ASP A 460 10.17 15.92 18.28
C ASP A 460 11.19 17.03 17.99
N PHE A 461 10.70 18.26 17.81
CA PHE A 461 11.56 19.44 17.72
C PHE A 461 12.05 19.86 19.10
N SER A 462 13.22 20.48 19.16
CA SER A 462 13.76 21.10 20.37
C SER A 462 14.45 22.40 19.98
N ASN A 463 14.13 23.47 20.71
CA ASN A 463 14.79 24.77 20.55
C ASN A 463 16.29 24.74 20.91
N ASP A 464 16.77 23.67 21.55
CA ASP A 464 18.18 23.51 21.93
C ASP A 464 19.03 22.98 20.75
N LEU A 465 18.41 22.64 19.61
CA LEU A 465 19.06 22.09 18.43
C LEU A 465 18.93 23.04 17.22
N PHE A 466 19.96 23.04 16.37
CA PHE A 466 19.87 23.66 15.05
C PHE A 466 19.29 22.65 14.06
N ASP A 467 18.01 22.82 13.73
CA ASP A 467 17.30 21.95 12.81
C ASP A 467 17.30 22.52 11.39
N TYR A 468 17.56 21.64 10.43
CA TYR A 468 17.46 21.94 9.01
C TYR A 468 16.61 20.89 8.32
N TYR A 469 15.84 21.30 7.30
CA TYR A 469 15.21 20.35 6.39
C TYR A 469 15.42 20.70 4.92
N THR A 470 15.52 19.66 4.11
CA THR A 470 15.50 19.72 2.64
C THR A 470 14.42 18.79 2.11
N VAL A 471 13.99 19.00 0.87
CA VAL A 471 12.91 18.24 0.23
C VAL A 471 13.29 17.82 -1.20
N GLN A 472 12.87 16.63 -1.61
CA GLN A 472 12.90 16.14 -2.99
C GLN A 472 11.51 15.64 -3.41
N SER A 473 11.08 15.85 -4.67
CA SER A 473 9.94 15.12 -5.24
C SER A 473 10.42 13.78 -5.76
N VAL A 474 9.51 12.82 -5.82
CA VAL A 474 9.76 11.52 -6.41
C VAL A 474 8.69 11.17 -7.43
N ARG A 475 9.10 10.60 -8.55
CA ARG A 475 8.22 10.01 -9.57
C ARG A 475 8.87 8.75 -10.14
N LEU A 476 8.15 7.64 -10.20
CA LEU A 476 8.61 6.35 -10.73
C LEU A 476 9.95 5.89 -10.11
N GLY A 477 10.16 6.19 -8.83
CA GLY A 477 11.40 5.94 -8.10
C GLY A 477 12.56 6.91 -8.37
N TYR A 478 12.42 7.89 -9.27
CA TYR A 478 13.42 8.93 -9.52
C TYR A 478 13.16 10.15 -8.64
N ARG A 479 14.24 10.73 -8.09
CA ARG A 479 14.18 11.91 -7.23
C ARG A 479 14.54 13.18 -8.00
N SER A 480 13.92 14.30 -7.64
CA SER A 480 14.35 15.63 -8.08
C SER A 480 15.72 15.99 -7.49
N PRO A 481 16.38 17.05 -8.00
CA PRO A 481 17.41 17.73 -7.22
C PRO A 481 16.86 18.12 -5.84
N MET A 482 17.72 18.06 -4.83
CA MET A 482 17.38 18.46 -3.47
C MET A 482 17.12 19.97 -3.38
N SER A 483 16.11 20.36 -2.60
CA SER A 483 15.82 21.77 -2.32
C SER A 483 16.98 22.46 -1.60
N ASP A 484 16.90 23.79 -1.52
CA ASP A 484 17.70 24.52 -0.55
C ASP A 484 17.30 24.13 0.88
N ALA A 485 18.26 24.21 1.81
CA ALA A 485 18.03 23.84 3.20
C ALA A 485 17.34 24.97 3.96
N ILE A 486 16.26 24.64 4.67
CA ILE A 486 15.52 25.57 5.51
C ILE A 486 15.91 25.35 6.96
N HIS A 487 16.28 26.43 7.64
CA HIS A 487 16.60 26.43 9.06
C HIS A 487 15.33 26.62 9.91
N VAL A 488 15.27 25.93 11.05
CA VAL A 488 14.16 25.98 12.00
C VAL A 488 14.69 26.35 13.39
N GLY A 489 14.39 27.57 13.86
CA GLY A 489 14.75 28.03 15.20
C GLY A 489 14.62 29.55 15.42
N ASN A 490 14.39 29.97 16.67
CA ASN A 490 14.31 31.37 17.11
C ASN A 490 15.58 31.77 17.87
N GLY A 491 16.60 32.23 17.16
CA GLY A 491 17.81 32.79 17.78
C GLY A 491 18.40 33.84 16.87
N GLY A 492 18.21 35.12 17.20
CA GLY A 492 18.84 36.21 16.49
C GLY A 492 20.35 36.06 16.53
N LEU A 493 20.95 35.78 15.37
CA LEU A 493 22.24 36.32 14.96
C LEU A 493 22.23 36.39 13.44
N GLN A 494 22.31 37.63 12.95
CA GLN A 494 22.95 37.89 11.68
C GLN A 494 24.39 37.39 11.78
N THR A 495 24.67 36.23 11.20
CA THR A 495 26.03 35.88 10.75
C THR A 495 25.92 35.10 9.45
N VAL A 496 25.89 35.87 8.36
CA VAL A 496 26.75 35.55 7.23
C VAL A 496 28.14 35.25 7.80
N GLY A 497 28.63 34.02 7.64
CA GLY A 497 29.98 33.63 8.04
C GLY A 497 30.13 33.27 9.53
N GLN A 498 29.96 31.99 9.85
CA GLN A 498 30.93 31.33 10.71
C GLN A 498 31.69 30.33 9.85
N THR A 499 32.79 30.83 9.29
CA THR A 499 33.98 30.07 8.95
C THR A 499 34.43 29.31 10.19
N ASP A 500 34.20 28.01 10.22
CA ASP A 500 35.12 27.08 10.85
C ASP A 500 35.48 26.06 9.78
N ALA A 501 36.77 25.92 9.54
CA ALA A 501 37.36 25.01 8.57
C ALA A 501 36.93 23.57 8.89
N GLN A 502 35.80 23.13 8.35
CA GLN A 502 35.35 21.76 8.48
C GLN A 502 36.09 20.89 7.46
N PRO A 503 36.76 19.80 7.88
CA PRO A 503 37.33 18.84 6.96
C PRO A 503 36.22 18.24 6.08
N LEU A 504 36.55 17.81 4.85
CA LEU A 504 35.61 17.10 3.98
C LEU A 504 34.97 15.94 4.74
N GLN A 505 33.65 15.97 4.89
CA GLN A 505 32.85 14.89 5.47
C GLN A 505 32.01 14.22 4.40
N ALA A 506 31.58 12.98 4.66
CA ALA A 506 30.68 12.24 3.81
C ALA A 506 29.55 11.61 4.63
N ILE A 507 28.34 11.66 4.09
CA ILE A 507 27.19 10.91 4.55
C ILE A 507 26.83 9.89 3.47
N VAL A 508 26.64 8.63 3.84
CA VAL A 508 26.34 7.54 2.90
C VAL A 508 24.87 7.16 2.98
N TYR A 509 24.17 7.16 1.85
CA TYR A 509 22.78 6.74 1.67
C TYR A 509 22.70 5.67 0.59
N GLY A 510 22.61 4.39 0.96
CA GLY A 510 22.67 3.30 -0.03
C GLY A 510 23.98 3.38 -0.85
N SER A 511 23.87 3.53 -2.17
CA SER A 511 24.99 3.72 -3.11
C SER A 511 25.43 5.18 -3.28
N THR A 512 24.66 6.13 -2.77
CA THR A 512 24.92 7.57 -2.89
C THR A 512 25.75 8.07 -1.71
N VAL A 513 26.75 8.91 -1.98
CA VAL A 513 27.52 9.61 -0.95
C VAL A 513 27.36 11.10 -1.11
N ARG A 514 26.88 11.76 -0.06
CA ARG A 514 26.77 13.23 0.06
C ARG A 514 28.00 13.79 0.75
N PHE A 515 28.67 14.73 0.11
CA PHE A 515 29.80 15.43 0.68
C PHE A 515 29.39 16.72 1.37
N LEU A 516 29.96 16.96 2.54
CA LEU A 516 29.83 18.22 3.27
C LEU A 516 31.20 18.88 3.37
N CYS A 517 31.29 20.12 2.92
CA CYS A 517 32.49 20.95 3.01
C CYS A 517 32.10 22.41 3.32
N GLY A 518 33.08 23.16 3.85
CA GLY A 518 32.94 24.60 4.11
C GLY A 518 33.16 25.46 2.86
N GLU A 519 34.02 25.01 1.94
CA GLU A 519 34.33 25.65 0.66
C GLU A 519 34.39 24.60 -0.45
N THR A 520 34.32 25.02 -1.71
CA THR A 520 34.44 24.12 -2.86
C THR A 520 35.82 23.45 -2.87
N ILE A 521 35.83 22.12 -2.85
CA ILE A 521 37.05 21.32 -2.85
C ILE A 521 37.36 20.85 -4.27
N THR A 522 38.55 21.17 -4.76
CA THR A 522 39.07 20.70 -6.05
C THR A 522 40.22 19.71 -5.85
N GLY A 523 40.40 18.77 -6.78
CA GLY A 523 41.55 17.85 -6.75
C GLY A 523 41.42 16.70 -5.73
N ALA A 524 40.20 16.39 -5.27
CA ALA A 524 39.95 15.24 -4.40
C ALA A 524 40.24 13.93 -5.15
N ARG A 525 40.91 12.98 -4.49
CA ARG A 525 41.34 11.70 -5.08
C ARG A 525 40.71 10.52 -4.35
N LEU A 526 40.18 9.57 -5.10
CA LEU A 526 39.51 8.37 -4.58
C LEU A 526 40.42 7.14 -4.73
N TYR A 527 40.64 6.43 -3.63
CA TYR A 527 41.45 5.22 -3.55
C TYR A 527 40.62 4.03 -3.06
N ASP A 528 41.04 2.82 -3.44
CA ASP A 528 40.58 1.60 -2.80
C ASP A 528 41.34 1.31 -1.48
N ILE A 529 40.94 0.24 -0.78
CA ILE A 529 41.57 -0.15 0.49
C ILE A 529 43.01 -0.69 0.33
N ALA A 530 43.42 -1.05 -0.89
CA ALA A 530 44.79 -1.46 -1.20
C ALA A 530 45.69 -0.26 -1.53
N GLY A 531 45.15 0.98 -1.49
CA GLY A 531 45.87 2.21 -1.75
C GLY A 531 46.03 2.53 -3.24
N ARG A 532 45.32 1.84 -4.13
CA ARG A 532 45.34 2.15 -5.57
C ARG A 532 44.40 3.32 -5.85
N LEU A 533 44.90 4.32 -6.58
CA LEU A 533 44.08 5.41 -7.09
C LEU A 533 43.06 4.88 -8.11
N LEU A 534 41.77 5.10 -7.83
CA LEU A 534 40.67 4.71 -8.71
C LEU A 534 40.32 5.83 -9.69
N ARG A 535 40.14 7.06 -9.18
CA ARG A 535 39.85 8.26 -9.98
C ARG A 535 40.07 9.55 -9.18
N GLU A 536 40.19 10.65 -9.91
CA GLU A 536 39.98 11.99 -9.35
C GLU A 536 38.48 12.31 -9.32
N LEU A 537 38.02 13.00 -8.29
CA LEU A 537 36.63 13.41 -8.13
C LEU A 537 36.43 14.80 -8.75
N PRO A 538 35.26 15.08 -9.35
CA PRO A 538 34.92 16.43 -9.79
C PRO A 538 34.86 17.40 -8.60
N PRO A 539 34.88 18.73 -8.84
CA PRO A 539 34.75 19.72 -7.77
C PRO A 539 33.60 19.39 -6.81
N ILE A 540 33.91 19.39 -5.51
CA ILE A 540 32.97 19.04 -4.45
C ILE A 540 32.52 20.32 -3.75
N GLU A 541 31.28 20.72 -4.02
CA GLU A 541 30.56 21.76 -3.30
C GLU A 541 29.78 21.14 -2.12
N ARG A 542 29.31 21.98 -1.20
CA ARG A 542 28.50 21.52 -0.07
C ARG A 542 27.23 20.83 -0.57
N ASN A 543 26.96 19.62 -0.07
CA ASN A 543 25.88 18.73 -0.50
C ASN A 543 26.05 18.10 -1.88
N THR A 544 27.24 18.12 -2.48
CA THR A 544 27.50 17.36 -3.71
C THR A 544 27.26 15.88 -3.45
N GLU A 545 26.43 15.25 -4.28
CA GLU A 545 26.13 13.81 -4.20
C GLU A 545 26.79 13.07 -5.36
N MET A 546 27.35 11.90 -5.08
CA MET A 546 27.95 11.03 -6.08
C MET A 546 27.56 9.58 -5.81
N GLU A 547 27.30 8.85 -6.89
CA GLU A 547 27.06 7.41 -6.84
C GLU A 547 28.37 6.61 -6.80
N PHE A 548 28.37 5.56 -5.99
CA PHE A 548 29.46 4.64 -5.85
C PHE A 548 28.94 3.20 -5.78
N ARG A 549 29.79 2.26 -6.22
CA ARG A 549 29.50 0.83 -6.03
C ARG A 549 29.75 0.44 -4.57
N PRO A 550 29.06 -0.58 -4.03
CA PRO A 550 29.35 -1.12 -2.70
C PRO A 550 30.84 -1.41 -2.53
N GLY A 551 31.40 -1.03 -1.37
CA GLY A 551 32.83 -1.13 -1.11
C GLY A 551 33.32 -0.15 -0.06
N VAL A 552 34.62 -0.27 0.25
CA VAL A 552 35.34 0.65 1.14
C VAL A 552 36.27 1.51 0.29
N TYR A 553 36.14 2.82 0.44
CA TYR A 553 36.97 3.79 -0.27
C TYR A 553 37.64 4.77 0.69
N ILE A 554 38.76 5.32 0.22
CA ILE A 554 39.53 6.35 0.92
C ILE A 554 39.59 7.56 0.01
N ILE A 555 39.21 8.73 0.51
CA ILE A 555 39.25 10.00 -0.21
C ILE A 555 40.32 10.87 0.43
N THR A 556 41.22 11.39 -0.41
CA THR A 556 42.21 12.39 0.02
C THR A 556 41.94 13.71 -0.67
N VAL A 557 42.27 14.79 0.03
CA VAL A 557 42.15 16.16 -0.44
C VAL A 557 43.46 16.86 -0.14
N ASP A 558 43.97 17.63 -1.10
CA ASP A 558 45.19 18.40 -0.91
C ASP A 558 44.99 19.42 0.24
N GLY A 559 45.87 19.39 1.24
CA GLY A 559 45.78 20.23 2.44
C GLY A 559 45.01 19.62 3.64
N SER A 560 44.35 18.47 3.48
CA SER A 560 43.76 17.73 4.61
C SER A 560 44.80 16.86 5.31
N THR A 561 44.86 16.91 6.64
CA THR A 561 45.77 16.07 7.46
C THR A 561 45.25 14.65 7.68
N ALA A 562 43.98 14.39 7.36
CA ALA A 562 43.35 13.08 7.52
C ALA A 562 42.57 12.67 6.26
N PRO A 563 42.75 11.43 5.76
CA PRO A 563 41.94 10.91 4.66
C PRO A 563 40.54 10.52 5.15
N LEU A 564 39.52 10.79 4.33
CA LEU A 564 38.14 10.43 4.61
C LEU A 564 37.86 8.99 4.17
N LYS A 565 37.47 8.14 5.11
CA LYS A 565 37.08 6.75 4.81
C LYS A 565 35.56 6.66 4.68
N ILE A 566 35.10 6.09 3.57
CA ILE A 566 33.67 5.83 3.32
C ILE A 566 33.44 4.33 3.13
N LEU A 567 32.39 3.81 3.76
CA LEU A 567 31.91 2.45 3.59
C LEU A 567 30.52 2.52 2.98
N ILE A 568 30.34 1.81 1.88
CA ILE A 568 29.11 1.76 1.10
C ILE A 568 28.68 0.31 1.10
N ARG A 569 27.50 0.06 1.68
CA ARG A 569 26.99 -1.29 1.95
C ARG A 569 26.23 -1.84 0.77
#